data_AF-A0A673LC10-F1
#
_entry.id   AF-A0A673LC10-F1
#
_cell.length_a   1.000
_cell.length_b   1.000
_cell.length_c   1.000
_cell.angle_alpha   90.00
_cell.angle_beta   90.00
_cell.angle_gamma   90.00
#
_symmetry.space_group_name_H-M   'P 1'
#
loop_
_entity.id
_entity.type
_entity.pdbx_description
1 polymer ?
#
loop_
_entity_poly.entity_id
_entity_poly.type
_entity_poly.pdbx_seq_one_letter_code
_entity_poly.pdbx_strand_id
1 'polypeptide(L)'
;MSEFGIESNHSTETYKQGSAGDGAFKKRLGIIATCVVGGSLVALYAVTGPFVAPALRKVCLPFVPATTTQIENVLKVLKTRSGSLADIGSGDGRIVIAAAKSGFKAVGFELNPWLVWYSRYKAWMEGVHHNTSFYISDLWKVSFSEYSNVVIFGVPQMVRSSD
;
A
#
# COMPACT_ATOMS: atom_id res chain seq x y z
N MET A 1 63.57 77.90 8.06
CA MET A 1 63.28 77.60 6.64
C MET A 1 62.99 76.11 6.53
N SER A 2 61.73 75.71 6.39
CA SER A 2 61.10 75.28 5.12
C SER A 2 61.86 74.09 4.51
N GLU A 3 61.27 72.90 4.43
CA GLU A 3 60.29 72.61 3.38
C GLU A 3 59.12 71.72 3.80
N PHE A 4 58.01 72.03 3.15
CA PHE A 4 56.72 71.37 3.14
C PHE A 4 56.75 70.31 2.04
N GLY A 5 56.30 69.08 2.30
CA GLY A 5 56.19 68.02 1.31
C GLY A 5 54.96 67.15 1.56
N ILE A 6 53.97 67.34 0.69
CA ILE A 6 52.65 66.67 0.63
C ILE A 6 52.81 65.24 0.09
N GLU A 7 51.86 64.34 0.45
CA GLU A 7 51.41 63.08 -0.20
C GLU A 7 51.48 61.86 0.75
N SER A 8 50.51 60.96 0.85
CA SER A 8 49.22 60.78 0.16
C SER A 8 48.33 59.87 1.02
N ASN A 9 47.13 60.33 1.34
CA ASN A 9 46.07 59.53 1.99
C ASN A 9 45.34 58.74 0.89
N HIS A 10 45.86 57.59 0.46
CA HIS A 10 45.13 56.77 -0.52
C HIS A 10 45.52 55.28 -0.49
N SER A 11 45.10 54.52 0.52
CA SER A 11 45.20 53.04 0.43
C SER A 11 44.28 52.21 1.34
N THR A 12 43.36 52.79 2.09
CA THR A 12 42.62 52.02 3.12
C THR A 12 41.22 51.54 2.75
N GLU A 13 40.73 51.76 1.52
CA GLU A 13 39.37 51.32 1.14
C GLU A 13 39.29 49.97 0.40
N THR A 14 40.40 49.37 -0.02
CA THR A 14 40.36 48.21 -0.93
C THR A 14 40.20 46.83 -0.26
N TYR A 15 40.22 46.72 1.08
CA TYR A 15 40.20 45.42 1.78
C TYR A 15 38.84 44.96 2.34
N LYS A 16 37.79 45.79 2.32
CA LYS A 16 36.47 45.42 2.89
C LYS A 16 35.48 44.82 1.89
N GLN A 17 35.79 44.79 0.59
CA GLN A 17 34.82 44.38 -0.44
C GLN A 17 34.88 42.88 -0.81
N GLY A 18 35.90 42.14 -0.36
CA GLY A 18 36.10 40.71 -0.70
C GLY A 18 35.47 39.68 0.25
N SER A 19 35.00 40.06 1.45
CA SER A 19 34.55 39.09 2.47
C SER A 19 33.04 38.79 2.43
N ALA A 20 32.21 39.78 2.08
CA ALA A 20 30.75 39.63 2.06
C ALA A 20 30.24 38.77 0.89
N GLY A 21 30.85 38.90 -0.30
CA GLY A 21 30.48 38.12 -1.49
C GLY A 21 30.81 36.64 -1.36
N ASP A 22 31.94 36.34 -0.70
CA ASP A 22 32.44 34.99 -0.51
C ASP A 22 31.59 34.19 0.50
N GLY A 23 31.10 34.87 1.56
CA GLY A 23 30.18 34.29 2.54
C GLY A 23 28.79 34.00 1.96
N ALA A 24 28.25 34.89 1.12
CA ALA A 24 26.97 34.70 0.47
C ALA A 24 27.00 33.54 -0.55
N PHE A 25 28.11 33.40 -1.29
CA PHE A 25 28.32 32.29 -2.22
C PHE A 25 28.43 30.94 -1.49
N LYS A 26 29.22 30.87 -0.41
CA LYS A 26 29.34 29.66 0.44
C LYS A 26 28.01 29.26 1.09
N LYS A 27 27.20 30.23 1.53
CA LYS A 27 25.86 29.99 2.09
C LYS A 27 24.87 29.46 1.04
N ARG A 28 24.88 30.04 -0.18
CA ARG A 28 24.07 29.55 -1.30
C ARG A 28 24.49 28.15 -1.74
N LEU A 29 25.80 27.88 -1.79
CA LEU A 29 26.35 26.57 -2.11
C LEU A 29 25.94 25.52 -1.08
N GLY A 30 25.98 25.87 0.22
CA GLY A 30 25.50 25.02 1.30
C GLY A 30 24.02 24.67 1.18
N ILE A 31 23.15 25.66 0.90
CA ILE A 31 21.70 25.42 0.70
C ILE A 31 21.46 24.50 -0.50
N ILE A 32 22.14 24.77 -1.63
CA ILE A 32 22.01 23.93 -2.84
C ILE A 32 22.47 22.50 -2.54
N ALA A 33 23.61 22.32 -1.87
CA ALA A 33 24.10 21.00 -1.50
C ALA A 33 23.10 20.25 -0.59
N THR A 34 22.53 20.92 0.42
CA THR A 34 21.50 20.33 1.28
C THR A 34 20.23 19.97 0.50
N CYS A 35 19.77 20.83 -0.42
CA CYS A 35 18.61 20.55 -1.27
C CYS A 35 18.86 19.38 -2.22
N VAL A 36 20.06 19.27 -2.80
CA VAL A 36 20.42 18.16 -3.70
C VAL A 36 20.46 16.86 -2.92
N VAL A 37 21.11 16.82 -1.76
CA VAL A 37 21.19 15.62 -0.92
C VAL A 37 19.80 15.22 -0.40
N GLY A 38 19.04 16.17 0.17
CA GLY A 38 17.69 15.92 0.67
C GLY A 38 16.72 15.49 -0.44
N GLY A 39 16.75 16.17 -1.59
CA GLY A 39 15.93 15.84 -2.76
C GLY A 39 16.26 14.45 -3.31
N SER A 40 17.54 14.09 -3.37
CA SER A 40 17.99 12.76 -3.83
C SER A 40 17.53 11.66 -2.89
N LEU A 41 17.59 11.87 -1.57
CA LEU A 41 17.09 10.91 -0.58
C LEU A 41 15.58 10.72 -0.68
N VAL A 42 14.82 11.81 -0.83
CA VAL A 42 13.35 11.74 -0.99
C VAL A 42 12.99 11.04 -2.29
N ALA A 43 13.66 11.34 -3.40
CA ALA A 43 13.43 10.69 -4.68
C ALA A 43 13.77 9.19 -4.62
N LEU A 44 14.91 8.82 -4.02
CA LEU A 44 15.30 7.43 -3.84
C LEU A 44 14.28 6.67 -2.98
N TYR A 45 13.79 7.28 -1.89
CA TYR A 45 12.76 6.68 -1.05
C TYR A 45 11.43 6.53 -1.80
N ALA A 46 11.01 7.53 -2.57
CA ALA A 46 9.77 7.47 -3.35
C ALA A 46 9.83 6.38 -4.43
N VAL A 47 11.00 6.17 -5.04
CA VAL A 47 11.21 5.11 -6.03
C VAL A 47 11.27 3.74 -5.37
N THR A 48 12.02 3.57 -4.28
CA THR A 48 12.27 2.24 -3.67
C THR A 48 11.19 1.79 -2.69
N GLY A 49 10.50 2.73 -2.03
CA GLY A 49 9.46 2.46 -1.03
C GLY A 49 8.35 1.53 -1.54
N PRO A 50 7.77 1.75 -2.74
CA PRO A 50 6.76 0.86 -3.31
C PRO A 50 7.23 -0.59 -3.55
N PHE A 51 8.54 -0.82 -3.75
CA PHE A 51 9.11 -2.16 -3.96
C PHE A 51 9.43 -2.88 -2.65
N VAL A 52 9.75 -2.14 -1.58
CA VAL A 52 10.05 -2.71 -0.25
C VAL A 52 8.79 -2.87 0.59
N ALA A 53 7.78 -2.00 0.43
CA ALA A 53 6.55 -2.02 1.22
C ALA A 53 5.79 -3.37 1.17
N PRO A 54 5.70 -4.09 0.04
CA PRO A 54 5.09 -5.42 0.01
C PRO A 54 5.84 -6.46 0.86
N ALA A 55 7.17 -6.35 0.98
CA ALA A 55 8.02 -7.28 1.73
C ALA A 55 7.90 -7.13 3.26
N LEU A 56 7.36 -6.00 3.75
CA LEU A 56 7.09 -5.77 5.17
C LEU A 56 5.69 -6.23 5.61
N ARG A 57 4.90 -6.83 4.70
CA ARG A 57 3.62 -7.45 5.09
C ARG A 57 3.91 -8.77 5.80
N LYS A 58 3.60 -8.80 7.09
CA LYS A 58 3.92 -9.86 8.06
C LYS A 58 3.42 -11.27 7.66
N VAL A 59 2.41 -11.37 6.80
CA VAL A 59 1.84 -12.64 6.33
C VAL A 59 1.39 -12.44 4.88
N CYS A 60 2.09 -13.06 3.92
CA CYS A 60 1.65 -13.19 2.54
C CYS A 60 1.37 -14.67 2.28
N LEU A 61 0.10 -15.08 2.41
CA LEU A 61 -0.28 -16.42 2.00
C LEU A 61 -0.29 -16.49 0.47
N PRO A 62 0.38 -17.49 -0.15
CA PRO A 62 0.34 -17.65 -1.59
C PRO A 62 -1.10 -17.95 -2.05
N PHE A 63 -1.50 -17.40 -3.19
CA PHE A 63 -2.79 -17.73 -3.79
C PHE A 63 -2.78 -19.19 -4.23
N VAL A 64 -3.61 -20.01 -3.58
CA VAL A 64 -3.84 -21.40 -3.96
C VAL A 64 -5.34 -21.56 -4.25
N PRO A 65 -5.72 -21.83 -5.52
CA PRO A 65 -7.13 -21.94 -5.88
C PRO A 65 -7.78 -23.16 -5.21
N ALA A 66 -8.92 -22.96 -4.54
CA ALA A 66 -9.68 -24.07 -3.95
C ALA A 66 -10.17 -25.04 -5.04
N THR A 67 -10.05 -26.34 -4.79
CA THR A 67 -10.47 -27.39 -5.74
C THR A 67 -12.00 -27.40 -5.90
N THR A 68 -12.49 -27.92 -7.03
CA THR A 68 -13.94 -28.03 -7.28
C THR A 68 -14.65 -28.80 -6.16
N THR A 69 -14.04 -29.87 -5.66
CA THR A 69 -14.56 -30.63 -4.50
C THR A 69 -14.67 -29.77 -3.24
N GLN A 70 -13.73 -28.87 -2.98
CA GLN A 70 -13.80 -27.95 -1.84
C GLN A 70 -14.96 -26.96 -1.99
N ILE A 71 -15.18 -26.45 -3.20
CA ILE A 71 -16.31 -25.56 -3.50
C ILE A 71 -17.63 -26.31 -3.29
N GLU A 72 -17.77 -27.52 -3.82
CA GLU A 72 -18.95 -28.36 -3.65
C GLU A 72 -19.27 -28.65 -2.18
N ASN A 73 -18.24 -28.92 -1.38
CA ASN A 73 -18.39 -29.12 0.06
C ASN A 73 -18.91 -27.86 0.75
N VAL A 74 -18.37 -26.69 0.41
CA VAL A 74 -18.87 -25.40 0.94
C VAL A 74 -20.33 -25.19 0.52
N LEU A 75 -20.67 -25.37 -0.75
CA LEU A 75 -22.03 -25.22 -1.24
C LEU A 75 -23.00 -26.21 -0.57
N LYS A 76 -22.57 -27.44 -0.32
CA LYS A 76 -23.38 -28.44 0.39
C LYS A 76 -23.73 -27.99 1.81
N VAL A 77 -22.79 -27.36 2.52
CA VAL A 77 -23.05 -26.77 3.84
C VAL A 77 -23.96 -25.54 3.72
N LEU A 78 -23.77 -24.70 2.70
CA LEU A 78 -24.58 -23.51 2.49
C LEU A 78 -26.03 -23.82 2.12
N LYS A 79 -26.34 -24.97 1.50
CA LYS A 79 -27.71 -25.36 1.16
C LYS A 79 -28.68 -25.38 2.35
N THR A 80 -28.20 -25.59 3.57
CA THR A 80 -29.02 -25.60 4.79
C THR A 80 -28.95 -24.28 5.56
N ARG A 81 -28.26 -23.28 5.01
CA ARG A 81 -28.07 -21.96 5.59
C ARG A 81 -28.84 -20.90 4.79
N SER A 82 -29.00 -19.74 5.40
CA SER A 82 -29.58 -18.56 4.78
C SER A 82 -28.79 -17.32 5.21
N GLY A 83 -29.10 -16.18 4.61
CA GLY A 83 -28.46 -14.90 4.91
C GLY A 83 -27.27 -14.58 4.01
N SER A 84 -26.40 -13.68 4.47
CA SER A 84 -25.22 -13.22 3.73
C SER A 84 -24.01 -14.14 3.96
N LEU A 85 -23.09 -14.14 3.00
CA LEU A 85 -21.83 -14.88 3.06
C LEU A 85 -20.65 -13.92 2.96
N ALA A 86 -19.64 -14.09 3.82
CA ALA A 86 -18.32 -13.49 3.64
C ALA A 86 -17.26 -14.57 3.37
N ASP A 87 -16.42 -14.35 2.38
CA ASP A 87 -15.27 -15.20 2.03
C ASP A 87 -13.96 -14.46 2.34
N ILE A 88 -13.21 -15.02 3.30
CA ILE A 88 -11.98 -14.47 3.86
C ILE A 88 -10.79 -15.02 3.05
N GLY A 89 -10.13 -14.16 2.27
CA GLY A 89 -9.09 -14.57 1.33
C GLY A 89 -9.69 -15.08 0.03
N SER A 90 -10.63 -14.31 -0.53
CA SER A 90 -11.47 -14.77 -1.65
C SER A 90 -10.70 -15.08 -2.94
N GLY A 91 -9.46 -14.61 -3.08
CA GLY A 91 -8.60 -14.90 -4.22
C GLY A 91 -9.27 -14.55 -5.55
N ASP A 92 -9.50 -15.54 -6.40
CA ASP A 92 -10.16 -15.36 -7.69
C ASP A 92 -11.70 -15.31 -7.63
N GLY A 93 -12.27 -15.29 -6.42
CA GLY A 93 -13.69 -15.11 -6.15
C GLY A 93 -14.56 -16.33 -6.41
N ARG A 94 -14.00 -17.51 -6.62
CA ARG A 94 -14.76 -18.71 -7.02
C ARG A 94 -15.84 -19.12 -6.01
N ILE A 95 -15.58 -19.00 -4.70
CA ILE A 95 -16.54 -19.35 -3.64
C ILE A 95 -17.66 -18.31 -3.61
N VAL A 96 -17.31 -17.02 -3.64
CA VAL A 96 -18.26 -15.90 -3.70
C VAL A 96 -19.19 -16.02 -4.92
N ILE A 97 -18.64 -16.30 -6.10
CA ILE A 97 -19.40 -16.49 -7.35
C ILE A 97 -20.30 -17.72 -7.24
N ALA A 98 -19.79 -18.85 -6.75
CA ALA A 98 -20.57 -20.07 -6.60
C ALA A 98 -21.73 -19.91 -5.60
N ALA A 99 -21.50 -19.21 -4.49
CA ALA A 99 -22.54 -18.89 -3.52
C ALA A 99 -23.60 -17.94 -4.10
N ALA A 100 -23.18 -16.93 -4.86
CA ALA A 100 -24.11 -16.03 -5.54
C ALA A 100 -24.96 -16.73 -6.60
N LYS A 101 -24.37 -17.65 -7.37
CA LYS A 101 -25.12 -18.55 -8.28
C LYS A 101 -26.14 -19.42 -7.53
N SER A 102 -25.89 -19.70 -6.25
CA SER A 102 -26.80 -20.44 -5.37
C SER A 102 -27.82 -19.55 -4.64
N GLY A 103 -27.88 -18.24 -4.96
CA GLY A 103 -28.86 -17.29 -4.42
C GLY A 103 -28.41 -16.51 -3.18
N PHE A 104 -27.16 -16.64 -2.75
CA PHE A 104 -26.64 -15.88 -1.61
C PHE A 104 -26.17 -14.49 -2.01
N LYS A 105 -26.32 -13.51 -1.11
CA LYS A 105 -25.54 -12.26 -1.18
C LYS A 105 -24.16 -12.52 -0.59
N ALA A 106 -23.13 -12.50 -1.43
CA ALA A 106 -21.79 -12.92 -1.06
C ALA A 106 -20.76 -11.79 -1.20
N VAL A 107 -19.86 -11.68 -0.23
CA VAL A 107 -18.79 -10.68 -0.18
C VAL A 107 -17.43 -11.36 -0.08
N GLY A 108 -16.49 -10.98 -0.93
CA GLY A 108 -15.11 -11.46 -0.88
C GLY A 108 -14.16 -10.39 -0.35
N PHE A 109 -13.34 -10.75 0.64
CA PHE A 109 -12.24 -9.92 1.13
C PHE A 109 -10.90 -10.49 0.65
N GLU A 110 -10.08 -9.66 0.02
CA GLU A 110 -8.79 -10.06 -0.54
C GLU A 110 -7.77 -8.92 -0.37
N LEU A 111 -6.51 -9.23 -0.13
CA LEU A 111 -5.44 -8.25 0.06
C LEU A 111 -4.82 -7.79 -1.26
N ASN A 112 -4.84 -8.64 -2.28
CA ASN A 112 -4.27 -8.35 -3.60
C ASN A 112 -5.28 -7.60 -4.50
N PRO A 113 -5.01 -6.33 -4.84
CA PRO A 113 -5.89 -5.54 -5.72
C PRO A 113 -6.15 -6.20 -7.07
N TRP A 114 -5.15 -6.87 -7.65
CA TRP A 114 -5.28 -7.53 -8.95
C TRP A 114 -6.27 -8.68 -8.91
N LEU A 115 -6.26 -9.47 -7.84
CA LEU A 115 -7.21 -10.56 -7.64
C LEU A 115 -8.62 -10.03 -7.42
N VAL A 116 -8.78 -8.91 -6.69
CA VAL A 116 -10.07 -8.23 -6.55
C VAL A 116 -10.63 -7.74 -7.89
N TRP A 117 -9.80 -7.16 -8.74
CA TRP A 117 -10.24 -6.76 -10.08
C TRP A 117 -10.62 -7.96 -10.94
N TYR A 118 -9.81 -9.02 -10.89
CA TYR A 118 -10.08 -10.26 -11.61
C TYR A 118 -11.39 -10.93 -11.15
N SER A 119 -11.65 -10.97 -9.85
CA SER A 119 -12.87 -11.55 -9.29
C SER A 119 -14.11 -10.75 -9.66
N ARG A 120 -14.05 -9.41 -9.64
CA ARG A 120 -15.11 -8.53 -10.14
C ARG A 120 -15.41 -8.79 -11.62
N TYR A 121 -14.37 -8.87 -12.45
CA TYR A 121 -14.52 -9.18 -13.87
C TYR A 121 -15.18 -10.55 -14.08
N LYS A 122 -14.72 -11.60 -13.38
CA LYS A 122 -15.34 -12.92 -13.46
C LYS A 122 -16.79 -12.93 -13.00
N ALA A 123 -17.12 -12.27 -11.89
CA ALA A 123 -18.50 -12.17 -11.42
C ALA A 123 -19.41 -11.43 -12.40
N TRP A 124 -18.87 -10.43 -13.11
CA TRP A 124 -19.57 -9.75 -14.19
C TRP A 124 -19.79 -10.67 -15.39
N MET A 125 -18.76 -11.36 -15.87
CA MET A 125 -18.88 -12.33 -16.98
C MET A 125 -19.90 -13.43 -16.66
N GLU A 126 -19.97 -13.87 -15.40
CA GLU A 126 -20.87 -14.91 -14.92
C GLU A 126 -22.28 -14.39 -14.58
N GLY A 127 -22.54 -13.09 -14.77
CA GLY A 127 -23.86 -12.48 -14.56
C GLY A 127 -24.28 -12.29 -13.09
N VAL A 128 -23.43 -12.62 -12.13
CA VAL A 128 -23.75 -12.60 -10.68
C VAL A 128 -23.21 -11.37 -9.94
N HIS A 129 -22.68 -10.39 -10.66
CA HIS A 129 -22.13 -9.15 -10.07
C HIS A 129 -23.10 -8.38 -9.17
N HIS A 130 -24.42 -8.52 -9.37
CA HIS A 130 -25.44 -7.86 -8.54
C HIS A 130 -25.58 -8.49 -7.14
N ASN A 131 -25.19 -9.76 -6.99
CA ASN A 131 -25.22 -10.50 -5.72
C ASN A 131 -23.82 -10.69 -5.11
N THR A 132 -22.79 -10.14 -5.74
CA THR A 132 -21.40 -10.25 -5.28
C THR A 132 -20.78 -8.88 -5.02
N SER A 133 -19.88 -8.79 -4.05
CA SER A 133 -19.05 -7.61 -3.83
C SER A 133 -17.65 -8.04 -3.40
N PHE A 134 -16.63 -7.30 -3.84
CA PHE A 134 -15.24 -7.62 -3.53
C PHE A 134 -14.51 -6.40 -2.99
N TYR A 135 -13.82 -6.55 -1.86
CA TYR A 135 -13.12 -5.48 -1.16
C TYR A 135 -11.63 -5.80 -0.99
N ILE A 136 -10.81 -4.77 -1.18
CA ILE A 136 -9.39 -4.81 -0.84
C ILE A 136 -9.30 -4.51 0.65
N SER A 137 -9.19 -5.54 1.49
CA SER A 137 -9.16 -5.34 2.94
C SER A 137 -8.36 -6.40 3.66
N ASP A 138 -7.80 -5.99 4.81
CA ASP A 138 -7.14 -6.87 5.75
C ASP A 138 -8.17 -7.53 6.65
N LEU A 139 -8.11 -8.86 6.72
CA LEU A 139 -9.05 -9.73 7.43
C LEU A 139 -9.12 -9.41 8.93
N TRP A 140 -8.04 -8.88 9.51
CA TRP A 140 -7.96 -8.53 10.93
C TRP A 140 -8.61 -7.18 11.28
N LYS A 141 -9.02 -6.39 10.28
CA LYS A 141 -9.57 -5.05 10.46
C LYS A 141 -11.06 -4.94 10.17
N VAL A 142 -11.66 -6.00 9.62
CA VAL A 142 -13.08 -6.02 9.23
C VAL A 142 -13.90 -6.68 10.33
N SER A 143 -15.03 -6.07 10.69
CA SER A 143 -16.03 -6.75 11.52
C SER A 143 -16.84 -7.70 10.65
N PHE A 144 -16.93 -8.97 11.05
CA PHE A 144 -17.73 -9.96 10.34
C PHE A 144 -19.11 -10.18 10.99
N SER A 145 -19.47 -9.38 12.00
CA SER A 145 -20.72 -9.53 12.77
C SER A 145 -21.99 -9.40 11.94
N GLU A 146 -21.89 -8.78 10.77
CA GLU A 146 -22.99 -8.56 9.83
C GLU A 146 -23.23 -9.74 8.86
N TYR A 147 -22.34 -10.74 8.85
CA TYR A 147 -22.45 -11.90 7.97
C TYR A 147 -23.01 -13.12 8.70
N SER A 148 -24.02 -13.74 8.11
CA SER A 148 -24.63 -14.97 8.66
C SER A 148 -23.72 -16.20 8.48
N ASN A 149 -22.88 -16.18 7.45
CA ASN A 149 -21.99 -17.27 7.10
C ASN A 149 -20.61 -16.72 6.74
N VAL A 150 -19.55 -17.33 7.28
CA VAL A 150 -18.16 -16.95 7.00
C VAL A 150 -17.42 -18.19 6.50
N VAL A 151 -16.77 -18.06 5.34
CA VAL A 151 -15.90 -19.09 4.77
C VAL A 151 -14.48 -18.57 4.80
N ILE A 152 -13.55 -19.43 5.20
CA ILE A 152 -12.13 -19.12 5.26
C ILE A 152 -11.36 -20.30 4.69
N PHE A 153 -10.47 -20.02 3.74
CA PHE A 153 -9.53 -21.00 3.23
C PHE A 153 -8.16 -20.77 3.91
N GLY A 154 -8.07 -21.22 5.17
CA GLY A 154 -6.90 -21.03 6.02
C GLY A 154 -6.00 -22.26 6.12
N VAL A 155 -4.77 -22.03 6.56
CA VAL A 155 -3.90 -23.10 7.08
C VAL A 155 -4.19 -23.34 8.57
N PRO A 156 -3.98 -24.56 9.10
CA PRO A 156 -4.31 -24.92 10.49
C PRO A 156 -3.75 -23.96 11.56
N GLN A 157 -2.63 -23.29 11.26
CA GLN A 157 -1.96 -22.34 12.15
C GLN A 157 -2.79 -21.07 12.47
N MET A 158 -3.91 -20.85 11.77
CA MET A 158 -4.83 -19.73 12.03
C MET A 158 -5.83 -20.03 13.14
N VAL A 159 -6.04 -21.29 13.51
CA VAL A 159 -6.96 -21.70 14.57
C VAL A 159 -6.13 -22.08 15.79
N ARG A 160 -5.92 -21.13 16.71
CA ARG A 160 -5.25 -21.45 17.97
C ARG A 160 -6.24 -22.24 18.82
N SER A 161 -5.97 -23.54 19.03
CA SER A 161 -6.65 -24.31 20.07
C SER A 161 -6.23 -23.73 21.42
N SER A 162 -7.18 -23.14 22.14
CA SER A 162 -7.08 -23.06 23.58
C SER A 162 -7.51 -24.43 24.09
N ASP A 163 -6.52 -25.29 24.37
CA ASP A 163 -6.72 -26.47 25.22
C ASP A 163 -7.05 -26.03 26.65
#